data_AF-A0A6S6TMM3-F1
#
_entry.id   AF-A0A6S6TMM3-F1
#
_cell.length_a   1.000
_cell.length_b   1.000
_cell.length_c   1.000
_cell.angle_alpha   90.00
_cell.angle_beta   90.00
_cell.angle_gamma   90.00
#
_symmetry.space_group_name_H-M   'P 1'
#
loop_
_entity.id
_entity.type
_entity.pdbx_description
1 polymer ?
#
loop_
_entity_poly.entity_id
_entity_poly.type
_entity_poly.pdbx_seq_one_letter_code
_entity_poly.pdbx_strand_id
1 'polypeptide(L)'
;MLTLENILLIIILGLLLFNIQTILSGIILFFENMQEVVVKSINKENIPNEINNIVQPYKDFLESQGFKYLYAQQYNNMLEKNNIPQYTLYFYNQVEHIHAFLNTTPTKSALQALSINYTSIYENFQVVATYDCFAHNLKVPRTVMLFDHYHGSFEKALISHKEDRKSIHEPIQTDIFSEEGCLNYSQYQVDETSRLMIEENIMYATANGYKFSLSIPYFKYVKNRIKGYKRAMKVLILNQQIKQENSAYQPKQQPFYQNSEVQAISQQLDEKPKEATREQKIKTFLFSGIAFVLVFGLLGIPWSTLPLLIVILIVHELGHYFAMRYFGYQDTSIFFIPFFGAAAKGEKEHVTPFEEYIVFLAGPLPGIIIGVGLYIAMLGNPELQESTWIKEYALFSVLLNYLNLLPIYPLDGGKIVQSLLFTRYPKAQFYFFLLSFVLIILIAIVLKSPLIGLFGILLFFAINHNYKTSLLIQSIMQEAEEGPWKERVLEKLSNEKIYKEIPLTKKTAMAKQALKILRTQKPSYLLMILGIGFYILMLLLPFMGNFIL
;
A
#
# COMPACT_ATOMS: atom_id res chain seq x y z
N MET A 1 32.52 -6.41 -15.89
CA MET A 1 31.63 -7.44 -16.48
C MET A 1 30.73 -7.94 -15.37
N LEU A 2 29.42 -7.98 -15.58
CA LEU A 2 28.50 -8.61 -14.62
C LEU A 2 28.78 -10.12 -14.63
N THR A 3 29.14 -10.68 -13.48
CA THR A 3 29.32 -12.13 -13.31
C THR A 3 27.99 -12.85 -13.55
N LEU A 4 28.05 -14.13 -13.94
CA LEU A 4 26.86 -14.94 -14.17
C LEU A 4 25.93 -14.96 -12.95
N GLU A 5 26.50 -14.92 -11.74
CA GLU A 5 25.79 -14.81 -10.47
C GLU A 5 25.06 -13.47 -10.31
N ASN A 6 25.66 -12.36 -10.74
CA ASN A 6 25.00 -11.05 -10.72
C ASN A 6 23.87 -10.97 -11.75
N ILE A 7 24.02 -11.62 -12.90
CA ILE A 7 22.94 -11.74 -13.90
C ILE A 7 21.81 -12.62 -13.34
N LEU A 8 22.13 -13.73 -12.70
CA LEU A 8 21.15 -14.61 -12.06
C LEU A 8 20.42 -13.91 -10.91
N LEU A 9 21.14 -13.13 -10.09
CA LEU A 9 20.57 -12.34 -9.00
C LEU A 9 19.71 -11.21 -9.55
N ILE A 10 20.10 -10.53 -10.63
CA ILE A 10 19.29 -9.51 -11.32
C ILE A 10 18.07 -10.12 -12.01
N ILE A 11 18.16 -11.36 -12.51
CA ILE A 11 17.01 -12.10 -13.07
C ILE A 11 16.08 -12.57 -11.95
N ILE A 12 16.61 -13.06 -10.83
CA ILE A 12 15.82 -13.47 -9.66
C ILE A 12 15.17 -12.25 -9.03
N LEU A 13 15.92 -11.16 -8.80
CA LEU A 13 15.39 -9.87 -8.36
C LEU A 13 14.41 -9.31 -9.38
N GLY A 14 14.69 -9.42 -10.68
CA GLY A 14 13.80 -9.00 -11.76
C GLY A 14 12.48 -9.78 -11.77
N LEU A 15 12.53 -11.10 -11.57
CA LEU A 15 11.36 -11.98 -11.46
C LEU A 15 10.58 -11.74 -10.15
N LEU A 16 11.29 -11.48 -9.05
CA LEU A 16 10.70 -11.06 -7.76
C LEU A 16 10.07 -9.66 -7.87
N LEU A 17 10.68 -8.72 -8.60
CA LEU A 17 10.21 -7.35 -8.81
C LEU A 17 9.02 -7.30 -9.77
N PHE A 18 9.00 -8.11 -10.84
CA PHE A 18 7.87 -8.19 -11.77
C PHE A 18 6.60 -8.79 -11.14
N ASN A 19 6.72 -9.45 -9.99
CA ASN A 19 5.61 -10.12 -9.33
C ASN A 19 5.52 -9.80 -7.82
N ILE A 20 6.17 -8.72 -7.36
CA ILE A 20 6.32 -8.41 -5.93
C ILE A 20 4.96 -8.27 -5.22
N GLN A 21 3.95 -7.72 -5.92
CA GLN A 21 2.59 -7.60 -5.39
C GLN A 21 1.96 -8.97 -5.14
N THR A 22 2.16 -9.94 -6.04
CA THR A 22 1.67 -11.31 -5.90
C THR A 22 2.39 -12.04 -4.77
N ILE A 23 3.71 -11.87 -4.67
CA ILE A 23 4.51 -12.51 -3.62
C ILE A 23 4.14 -11.94 -2.25
N LEU A 24 4.13 -10.62 -2.10
CA LEU A 24 3.75 -9.97 -0.84
C LEU A 24 2.31 -10.31 -0.43
N SER A 25 1.35 -10.25 -1.35
CA SER A 25 -0.05 -10.61 -1.04
C SER A 25 -0.17 -12.10 -0.69
N GLY A 26 0.58 -12.97 -1.36
CA GLY A 26 0.61 -14.41 -1.06
C GLY A 26 1.25 -14.71 0.28
N ILE A 27 2.33 -14.01 0.67
CA ILE A 27 2.94 -14.15 2.00
C ILE A 27 1.98 -13.66 3.08
N ILE A 28 1.31 -12.52 2.89
CA ILE A 28 0.33 -12.01 3.86
C ILE A 28 -0.80 -13.01 4.07
N LEU A 29 -1.41 -13.51 2.99
CA LEU A 29 -2.49 -14.49 3.05
C LEU A 29 -2.05 -15.82 3.67
N PHE A 30 -0.79 -16.23 3.49
CA PHE A 30 -0.24 -17.46 4.07
C PHE A 30 -0.26 -17.46 5.61
N PHE A 31 -0.10 -16.29 6.23
CA PHE A 31 -0.14 -16.15 7.69
C PHE A 31 -1.57 -16.03 8.26
N GLU A 32 -2.59 -15.93 7.41
CA GLU A 32 -3.98 -15.89 7.86
C GLU A 32 -4.49 -17.33 8.11
N ASN A 33 -5.18 -17.53 9.22
CA ASN A 33 -5.87 -18.78 9.51
C ASN A 33 -7.24 -18.79 8.82
N MET A 34 -7.62 -19.94 8.27
CA MET A 34 -8.94 -20.15 7.69
C MET A 34 -9.75 -21.16 8.52
N GLN A 35 -11.04 -20.91 8.65
CA GLN A 35 -12.02 -21.78 9.29
C GLN A 35 -13.00 -22.34 8.25
N GLU A 36 -13.69 -23.42 8.60
CA GLU A 36 -14.78 -23.95 7.79
C GLU A 36 -15.93 -22.94 7.68
N VAL A 37 -16.48 -22.83 6.47
CA VAL A 37 -17.61 -21.95 6.21
C VAL A 37 -18.89 -22.73 6.43
N VAL A 38 -19.72 -22.23 7.35
CA VAL A 38 -21.00 -22.79 7.76
C VAL A 38 -22.10 -21.87 7.26
N VAL A 39 -23.02 -22.44 6.48
CA VAL A 39 -24.21 -21.74 6.00
C VAL A 39 -25.38 -22.04 6.94
N LYS A 40 -26.14 -21.00 7.31
CA LYS A 40 -27.35 -21.12 8.13
C LYS A 40 -28.51 -20.41 7.46
N SER A 41 -29.70 -21.02 7.46
CA SER A 41 -30.91 -20.30 7.09
C SER A 41 -31.25 -19.25 8.14
N ILE A 42 -31.76 -18.09 7.70
CA ILE A 42 -32.22 -17.03 8.59
C ILE A 42 -33.58 -16.49 8.14
N ASN A 43 -34.42 -16.16 9.12
CA ASN A 43 -35.67 -15.45 8.86
C ASN A 43 -35.39 -14.02 8.37
N LYS A 44 -36.27 -13.51 7.51
CA LYS A 44 -36.18 -12.14 6.94
C LYS A 44 -36.07 -11.05 8.02
N GLU A 45 -36.74 -11.24 9.15
CA GLU A 45 -36.75 -10.31 10.29
C GLU A 45 -35.39 -10.25 11.03
N ASN A 46 -34.57 -11.28 10.88
CA ASN A 46 -33.26 -11.37 11.53
C ASN A 46 -32.13 -10.77 10.67
N ILE A 47 -32.44 -10.23 9.49
CA ILE A 47 -31.47 -9.50 8.67
C ILE A 47 -31.24 -8.13 9.31
N PRO A 48 -30.00 -7.73 9.65
CA PRO A 48 -29.72 -6.44 10.25
C PRO A 48 -30.24 -5.28 9.40
N ASN A 49 -30.82 -4.25 10.03
CA ASN A 49 -31.38 -3.08 9.34
C ASN A 49 -30.38 -2.38 8.41
N GLU A 50 -29.11 -2.33 8.80
CA GLU A 50 -28.01 -1.80 7.99
C GLU A 50 -27.85 -2.55 6.67
N ILE A 51 -27.93 -3.89 6.71
CA ILE A 51 -27.86 -4.74 5.53
C ILE A 51 -29.10 -4.56 4.67
N ASN A 52 -30.30 -4.56 5.28
CA ASN A 52 -31.56 -4.32 4.58
C ASN A 52 -31.53 -3.01 3.78
N ASN A 53 -31.05 -1.91 4.37
CA ASN A 53 -30.93 -0.63 3.68
C ASN A 53 -29.98 -0.69 2.48
N ILE A 54 -28.89 -1.45 2.58
CA ILE A 54 -27.89 -1.61 1.52
C ILE A 54 -28.42 -2.47 0.37
N VAL A 55 -29.17 -3.54 0.66
CA VAL A 55 -29.69 -4.47 -0.36
C VAL A 55 -30.99 -4.00 -1.02
N GLN A 56 -31.75 -3.10 -0.40
CA GLN A 56 -33.09 -2.72 -0.85
C GLN A 56 -33.15 -2.29 -2.34
N PRO A 57 -32.27 -1.41 -2.86
CA PRO A 57 -32.33 -1.01 -4.28
C PRO A 57 -32.15 -2.17 -5.26
N TYR A 58 -31.39 -3.20 -4.85
CA TYR A 58 -31.11 -4.38 -5.66
C TYR A 58 -32.24 -5.40 -5.59
N LYS A 59 -32.91 -5.45 -4.44
CA LYS A 59 -34.15 -6.19 -4.29
C LYS A 59 -35.24 -5.62 -5.19
N ASP A 60 -35.44 -4.30 -5.16
CA ASP A 60 -36.42 -3.62 -6.02
C ASP A 60 -36.11 -3.86 -7.50
N PHE A 61 -34.83 -3.82 -7.88
CA PHE A 61 -34.39 -4.16 -9.23
C PHE A 61 -34.75 -5.61 -9.60
N LEU A 62 -34.40 -6.60 -8.78
CA LEU A 62 -34.71 -8.01 -9.05
C LEU A 62 -36.23 -8.23 -9.16
N GLU A 63 -37.02 -7.64 -8.26
CA GLU A 63 -38.49 -7.69 -8.32
C GLU A 63 -39.04 -7.06 -9.60
N SER A 64 -38.46 -5.94 -10.07
CA SER A 64 -38.83 -5.33 -11.36
C SER A 64 -38.52 -6.23 -12.58
N GLN A 65 -37.56 -7.14 -12.44
CA GLN A 65 -37.19 -8.13 -13.46
C GLN A 65 -37.96 -9.45 -13.32
N GLY A 66 -38.99 -9.51 -12.48
CA GLY A 66 -39.85 -10.68 -12.29
C GLY A 66 -39.29 -11.73 -11.34
N PHE A 67 -38.25 -11.41 -10.56
CA PHE A 67 -37.75 -12.30 -9.52
C PHE A 67 -38.55 -12.14 -8.23
N LYS A 68 -38.86 -13.27 -7.57
CA LYS A 68 -39.51 -13.30 -6.26
C LYS A 68 -38.49 -13.63 -5.19
N TYR A 69 -38.44 -12.82 -4.13
CA TYR A 69 -37.67 -13.14 -2.91
C TYR A 69 -38.24 -14.38 -2.22
N LEU A 70 -37.36 -15.31 -1.83
CA LEU A 70 -37.76 -16.56 -1.18
C LEU A 70 -37.13 -16.72 0.21
N TYR A 71 -35.79 -16.83 0.28
CA TYR A 71 -35.07 -17.17 1.51
C TYR A 71 -33.87 -16.25 1.75
N ALA A 72 -33.38 -16.22 2.98
CA ALA A 72 -32.12 -15.58 3.33
C ALA A 72 -31.22 -16.55 4.10
N GLN A 73 -29.92 -16.42 3.88
CA GLN A 73 -28.90 -17.25 4.47
C GLN A 73 -27.82 -16.37 5.09
N GLN A 74 -27.18 -16.89 6.13
CA GLN A 74 -26.03 -16.29 6.77
C GLN A 74 -24.82 -17.22 6.70
N TYR A 75 -23.66 -16.66 6.39
CA TYR A 75 -22.37 -17.33 6.31
C TYR A 75 -21.44 -16.72 7.37
N ASN A 76 -20.62 -17.55 8.01
CA ASN A 76 -19.40 -17.06 8.64
C ASN A 76 -18.32 -16.78 7.57
N ASN A 77 -17.27 -16.08 7.96
CA ASN A 77 -16.17 -15.79 7.05
C ASN A 77 -15.15 -16.92 7.06
N MET A 78 -14.61 -17.26 5.90
CA MET A 78 -13.54 -18.26 5.80
C MET A 78 -12.27 -17.80 6.52
N LEU A 79 -11.96 -16.50 6.54
CA LEU A 79 -10.80 -15.96 7.25
C LEU A 79 -11.18 -15.62 8.71
N GLU A 80 -10.52 -16.26 9.69
CA GLU A 80 -10.84 -16.11 11.14
C GLU A 80 -10.81 -14.65 11.61
N LYS A 81 -9.89 -13.86 11.08
CA LYS A 81 -9.67 -12.45 11.47
C LYS A 81 -10.85 -11.53 11.16
N ASN A 82 -11.72 -11.92 10.22
CA ASN A 82 -12.86 -11.12 9.77
C ASN A 82 -14.18 -11.76 10.22
N ASN A 83 -14.50 -11.69 11.51
CA ASN A 83 -15.69 -12.31 12.09
C ASN A 83 -17.04 -11.62 11.78
N ILE A 84 -17.11 -10.86 10.68
CA ILE A 84 -18.34 -10.20 10.23
C ILE A 84 -19.17 -11.23 9.44
N PRO A 85 -20.41 -11.53 9.85
CA PRO A 85 -21.28 -12.44 9.11
C PRO A 85 -21.64 -11.87 7.73
N GLN A 86 -21.77 -12.76 6.74
CA GLN A 86 -22.23 -12.42 5.41
C GLN A 86 -23.65 -12.92 5.20
N TYR A 87 -24.41 -12.22 4.38
CA TYR A 87 -25.79 -12.53 4.08
C TYR A 87 -25.96 -12.76 2.58
N THR A 88 -26.76 -13.78 2.24
CA THR A 88 -27.20 -14.03 0.87
C THR A 88 -28.72 -14.07 0.84
N LEU A 89 -29.31 -13.26 -0.04
CA LEU A 89 -30.74 -13.27 -0.29
C LEU A 89 -30.99 -14.03 -1.59
N TYR A 90 -31.86 -15.02 -1.51
CA TYR A 90 -32.21 -15.89 -2.62
C TYR A 90 -33.51 -15.46 -3.29
N PHE A 91 -33.45 -15.39 -4.61
CA PHE A 91 -34.54 -14.98 -5.48
C PHE A 91 -34.72 -15.98 -6.63
N TYR A 92 -35.94 -16.11 -7.12
CA TYR A 92 -36.25 -16.98 -8.26
C TYR A 92 -37.21 -16.31 -9.23
N ASN A 93 -36.89 -16.39 -10.53
CA ASN A 93 -37.78 -15.97 -11.60
C ASN A 93 -38.52 -17.20 -12.15
N GLN A 94 -39.84 -17.25 -11.95
CA GLN A 94 -40.67 -18.40 -12.35
C GLN A 94 -40.90 -18.52 -13.85
N VAL A 95 -40.83 -17.41 -14.60
CA VAL A 95 -41.06 -17.40 -16.05
C VAL A 95 -39.80 -17.82 -16.80
N GLU A 96 -38.65 -17.32 -16.33
CA GLU A 96 -37.36 -17.54 -16.98
C GLU A 96 -36.62 -18.75 -16.40
N HIS A 97 -37.05 -19.29 -15.25
CA HIS A 97 -36.38 -20.35 -14.49
C HIS A 97 -34.93 -19.99 -14.13
N ILE A 98 -34.72 -18.78 -13.63
CA ILE A 98 -33.40 -18.26 -13.21
C ILE A 98 -33.36 -18.09 -11.70
N HIS A 99 -32.31 -18.61 -11.08
CA HIS A 99 -31.98 -18.40 -9.68
C HIS A 99 -31.07 -17.18 -9.55
N ALA A 100 -31.36 -16.28 -8.60
CA ALA A 100 -30.50 -15.13 -8.30
C ALA A 100 -30.09 -15.12 -6.83
N PHE A 101 -28.80 -15.00 -6.58
CA PHE A 101 -28.19 -14.92 -5.25
C PHE A 101 -27.57 -13.55 -5.06
N LEU A 102 -28.17 -12.72 -4.20
CA LEU A 102 -27.66 -11.40 -3.81
C LEU A 102 -26.79 -11.55 -2.57
N ASN A 103 -25.47 -11.48 -2.73
CA ASN A 103 -24.49 -11.72 -1.67
C ASN A 103 -23.90 -10.40 -1.14
N THR A 104 -23.85 -10.23 0.18
CA THR A 104 -23.15 -9.12 0.85
C THR A 104 -21.67 -9.42 1.00
N THR A 105 -20.79 -8.45 0.74
CA THR A 105 -19.35 -8.65 0.84
C THR A 105 -18.84 -8.33 2.27
N PRO A 106 -17.94 -9.13 2.85
CA PRO A 106 -17.47 -8.97 4.24
C PRO A 106 -16.52 -7.79 4.49
N THR A 107 -16.16 -7.00 3.47
CA THR A 107 -15.08 -6.02 3.59
C THR A 107 -15.58 -4.60 3.33
N LYS A 108 -15.43 -3.73 4.34
CA LYS A 108 -15.67 -2.26 4.26
C LYS A 108 -14.85 -1.56 3.17
N SER A 109 -13.85 -2.24 2.58
CA SER A 109 -12.95 -1.77 1.52
C SER A 109 -13.29 -2.30 0.11
N ALA A 110 -14.32 -3.14 -0.05
CA ALA A 110 -14.72 -3.61 -1.38
C ALA A 110 -15.43 -2.48 -2.14
N LEU A 111 -14.96 -2.16 -3.36
CA LEU A 111 -15.61 -1.17 -4.23
C LEU A 111 -17.05 -1.53 -4.61
N GLN A 112 -17.42 -2.79 -4.44
CA GLN A 112 -18.78 -3.29 -4.57
C GLN A 112 -19.13 -3.94 -3.22
N ALA A 113 -20.05 -3.35 -2.48
CA ALA A 113 -20.52 -3.89 -1.19
C ALA A 113 -21.36 -5.17 -1.35
N LEU A 114 -21.74 -5.50 -2.59
CA LEU A 114 -22.71 -6.51 -2.97
C LEU A 114 -22.35 -7.15 -4.30
N SER A 115 -22.75 -8.40 -4.50
CA SER A 115 -22.70 -9.07 -5.81
C SER A 115 -24.00 -9.82 -6.07
N ILE A 116 -24.38 -9.94 -7.35
CA ILE A 116 -25.49 -10.80 -7.78
C ILE A 116 -24.90 -11.88 -8.67
N ASN A 117 -25.20 -13.13 -8.34
CA ASN A 117 -24.98 -14.30 -9.19
C ASN A 117 -26.32 -14.72 -9.79
N TYR A 118 -26.36 -14.91 -11.11
CA TYR A 118 -27.45 -15.58 -11.82
C TYR A 118 -27.07 -17.01 -12.17
N THR A 119 -27.92 -17.96 -11.79
CA THR A 119 -27.70 -19.38 -12.00
C THR A 119 -28.89 -20.01 -12.73
N SER A 120 -28.62 -20.83 -13.74
CA SER A 120 -29.59 -21.72 -14.39
C SER A 120 -29.10 -23.16 -14.26
N ILE A 121 -30.00 -24.07 -13.87
CA ILE A 121 -29.71 -25.48 -13.62
C ILE A 121 -30.47 -26.32 -14.65
N TYR A 122 -29.80 -27.32 -15.20
CA TYR A 122 -30.34 -28.18 -16.26
C TYR A 122 -30.66 -29.57 -15.72
N GLU A 123 -31.55 -30.29 -16.40
CA GLU A 123 -31.98 -31.63 -15.96
C GLU A 123 -30.82 -32.64 -15.83
N ASN A 124 -29.73 -32.43 -16.58
CA ASN A 124 -28.51 -33.24 -16.50
C ASN A 124 -27.54 -32.78 -15.40
N PHE A 125 -27.98 -31.90 -14.48
CA PHE A 125 -27.20 -31.30 -13.39
C PHE A 125 -26.05 -30.40 -13.85
N GLN A 126 -25.98 -30.00 -15.12
CA GLN A 126 -25.11 -28.91 -15.52
C GLN A 126 -25.65 -27.59 -14.99
N VAL A 127 -24.75 -26.68 -14.69
CA VAL A 127 -25.07 -25.39 -14.11
C VAL A 127 -24.38 -24.29 -14.92
N VAL A 128 -25.14 -23.30 -15.36
CA VAL A 128 -24.58 -22.05 -15.88
C VAL A 128 -24.66 -21.03 -14.77
N ALA A 129 -23.53 -20.45 -14.38
CA ALA A 129 -23.45 -19.42 -13.36
C ALA A 129 -22.77 -18.17 -13.95
N THR A 130 -23.46 -17.04 -13.94
CA THR A 130 -22.94 -15.77 -14.44
C THR A 130 -22.78 -14.82 -13.26
N TYR A 131 -21.52 -14.46 -13.00
CA TYR A 131 -21.14 -13.42 -12.07
C TYR A 131 -20.78 -12.15 -12.85
N ASP A 132 -20.72 -11.03 -12.14
CA ASP A 132 -20.20 -9.79 -12.69
C ASP A 132 -19.14 -9.23 -11.75
N CYS A 133 -17.92 -9.09 -12.27
CA CYS A 133 -16.77 -8.55 -11.55
C CYS A 133 -16.32 -9.38 -10.33
N PHE A 134 -16.70 -10.67 -10.22
CA PHE A 134 -16.50 -11.45 -8.98
C PHE A 134 -16.01 -12.90 -9.16
N ALA A 135 -16.08 -13.48 -10.36
CA ALA A 135 -15.76 -14.91 -10.56
C ALA A 135 -14.28 -15.25 -10.36
N HIS A 136 -13.39 -14.25 -10.42
CA HIS A 136 -11.94 -14.43 -10.30
C HIS A 136 -11.45 -15.01 -8.96
N ASN A 137 -12.33 -15.08 -7.96
CA ASN A 137 -12.05 -15.67 -6.65
C ASN A 137 -12.60 -17.10 -6.51
N LEU A 138 -13.32 -17.60 -7.50
CA LEU A 138 -14.09 -18.84 -7.37
C LEU A 138 -13.38 -20.01 -8.04
N LYS A 139 -13.50 -21.17 -7.39
CA LYS A 139 -13.17 -22.46 -7.96
C LYS A 139 -14.47 -23.26 -7.96
N VAL A 140 -14.87 -23.72 -9.15
CA VAL A 140 -16.13 -24.42 -9.34
C VAL A 140 -15.88 -25.79 -9.96
N PRO A 141 -16.74 -26.79 -9.68
CA PRO A 141 -16.65 -28.10 -10.29
C PRO A 141 -16.87 -28.03 -11.80
N ARG A 142 -16.46 -29.09 -12.52
CA ARG A 142 -16.58 -29.15 -13.99
C ARG A 142 -18.01 -29.10 -14.51
N THR A 143 -18.99 -29.41 -13.66
CA THR A 143 -20.42 -29.32 -13.96
C THR A 143 -20.92 -27.87 -14.02
N VAL A 144 -20.15 -26.90 -13.49
CA VAL A 144 -20.49 -25.49 -13.48
C VAL A 144 -19.71 -24.75 -14.58
N MET A 145 -20.44 -24.21 -15.55
CA MET A 145 -19.92 -23.25 -16.51
C MET A 145 -20.01 -21.85 -15.92
N LEU A 146 -18.86 -21.30 -15.55
CA LEU A 146 -18.74 -20.02 -14.88
C LEU A 146 -18.40 -18.90 -15.87
N PHE A 147 -19.25 -17.87 -15.93
CA PHE A 147 -19.05 -16.69 -16.77
C PHE A 147 -18.84 -15.44 -15.90
N ASP A 148 -17.95 -14.56 -16.35
CA ASP A 148 -17.75 -13.23 -15.78
C ASP A 148 -17.39 -12.23 -16.88
N HIS A 149 -18.39 -11.45 -17.25
CA HIS A 149 -18.30 -10.53 -18.39
C HIS A 149 -17.72 -9.17 -18.01
N TYR A 150 -17.55 -8.90 -16.71
CA TYR A 150 -17.06 -7.61 -16.20
C TYR A 150 -17.82 -6.43 -16.83
N HIS A 151 -19.14 -6.44 -16.71
CA HIS A 151 -20.00 -5.34 -17.15
C HIS A 151 -20.07 -4.23 -16.12
N GLY A 152 -19.97 -4.55 -14.82
CA GLY A 152 -20.20 -3.62 -13.71
C GLY A 152 -21.65 -3.13 -13.63
N SER A 153 -22.60 -3.94 -14.09
CA SER A 153 -24.04 -3.68 -14.12
C SER A 153 -24.81 -4.99 -14.03
N PHE A 154 -25.60 -5.14 -12.98
CA PHE A 154 -26.40 -6.34 -12.74
C PHE A 154 -27.43 -6.60 -13.85
N GLU A 155 -27.98 -5.54 -14.46
CA GLU A 155 -28.87 -5.67 -15.62
C GLU A 155 -28.17 -6.26 -16.84
N LYS A 156 -26.98 -5.76 -17.18
CA LYS A 156 -26.18 -6.32 -18.29
C LYS A 156 -25.72 -7.74 -17.98
N ALA A 157 -25.44 -8.04 -16.71
CA ALA A 157 -25.09 -9.39 -16.28
C ALA A 157 -26.27 -10.36 -16.44
N LEU A 158 -27.50 -9.95 -16.11
CA LEU A 158 -28.71 -10.73 -16.36
C LEU A 158 -28.93 -10.98 -17.85
N ILE A 159 -28.76 -9.96 -18.70
CA ILE A 159 -28.85 -10.12 -20.17
C ILE A 159 -27.80 -11.11 -20.66
N SER A 160 -26.56 -10.99 -20.18
CA SER A 160 -25.48 -11.91 -20.55
C SER A 160 -25.77 -13.33 -20.08
N HIS A 161 -26.32 -13.50 -18.87
CA HIS A 161 -26.74 -14.81 -18.38
C HIS A 161 -27.79 -15.48 -19.28
N LYS A 162 -28.75 -14.70 -19.80
CA LYS A 162 -29.75 -15.19 -20.76
C LYS A 162 -29.14 -15.64 -22.10
N GLU A 163 -27.98 -15.09 -22.47
CA GLU A 163 -27.21 -15.58 -23.62
C GLU A 163 -26.32 -16.77 -23.25
N ASP A 164 -25.64 -16.72 -22.10
CA ASP A 164 -24.75 -17.77 -21.61
C ASP A 164 -25.49 -19.12 -21.49
N ARG A 165 -26.76 -19.11 -21.04
CA ARG A 165 -27.60 -20.31 -20.94
C ARG A 165 -27.91 -20.98 -22.29
N LYS A 166 -27.73 -20.30 -23.42
CA LYS A 166 -27.90 -20.90 -24.75
C LYS A 166 -26.73 -21.82 -25.13
N SER A 167 -25.64 -21.80 -24.37
CA SER A 167 -24.50 -22.68 -24.56
C SER A 167 -24.79 -24.15 -24.24
N ILE A 168 -25.86 -24.42 -23.49
CA ILE A 168 -26.31 -25.77 -23.14
C ILE A 168 -27.65 -26.01 -23.84
N HIS A 169 -27.75 -27.13 -24.56
CA HIS A 169 -28.94 -27.53 -25.33
C HIS A 169 -29.83 -28.54 -24.60
N GLU A 170 -29.79 -28.53 -23.27
CA GLU A 170 -30.58 -29.41 -22.40
C GLU A 170 -31.78 -28.65 -21.84
N PRO A 171 -32.85 -29.34 -21.42
CA PRO A 171 -33.97 -28.71 -20.72
C PRO A 171 -33.51 -28.11 -19.38
N ILE A 172 -34.05 -26.94 -19.06
CA ILE A 172 -33.79 -26.26 -17.79
C ILE A 172 -34.73 -26.81 -16.74
N GLN A 173 -34.18 -27.10 -15.57
CA GLN A 173 -34.96 -27.54 -14.43
C GLN A 173 -35.89 -26.42 -13.96
N THR A 174 -37.17 -26.73 -13.85
CA THR A 174 -38.21 -25.76 -13.46
C THR A 174 -38.45 -25.72 -11.95
N ASP A 175 -37.85 -26.65 -11.20
CA ASP A 175 -38.07 -26.76 -9.77
C ASP A 175 -37.44 -25.58 -9.01
N ILE A 176 -38.20 -25.08 -8.06
CA ILE A 176 -37.72 -24.08 -7.11
C ILE A 176 -37.05 -24.84 -5.97
N PHE A 177 -35.85 -24.41 -5.58
CA PHE A 177 -35.25 -24.91 -4.34
C PHE A 177 -36.21 -24.72 -3.17
N SER A 178 -36.42 -25.79 -2.38
CA SER A 178 -36.93 -25.64 -1.03
C SER A 178 -35.92 -24.85 -0.18
N GLU A 179 -36.32 -24.35 0.99
CA GLU A 179 -35.40 -23.65 1.89
C GLU A 179 -34.19 -24.53 2.26
N GLU A 180 -34.46 -25.79 2.60
CA GLU A 180 -33.44 -26.80 2.88
C GLU A 180 -32.60 -27.12 1.64
N GLY A 181 -33.22 -27.24 0.46
CA GLY A 181 -32.51 -27.46 -0.80
C GLY A 181 -31.56 -26.31 -1.15
N CYS A 182 -31.98 -25.06 -0.93
CA CYS A 182 -31.17 -23.87 -1.15
C CYS A 182 -29.99 -23.82 -0.16
N LEU A 183 -30.22 -24.21 1.10
CA LEU A 183 -29.19 -24.33 2.12
C LEU A 183 -28.16 -25.38 1.74
N ASN A 184 -28.62 -26.58 1.39
CA ASN A 184 -27.75 -27.69 0.97
C ASN A 184 -26.95 -27.35 -0.28
N TYR A 185 -27.56 -26.69 -1.27
CA TYR A 185 -26.87 -26.23 -2.47
C TYR A 185 -25.75 -25.23 -2.16
N SER A 186 -25.99 -24.33 -1.20
CA SER A 186 -25.02 -23.31 -0.80
C SER A 186 -23.85 -23.91 -0.02
N GLN A 187 -24.15 -24.83 0.91
CA GLN A 187 -23.12 -25.57 1.64
C GLN A 187 -22.30 -26.45 0.69
N TYR A 188 -22.94 -27.15 -0.25
CA TYR A 188 -22.26 -27.95 -1.27
C TYR A 188 -21.26 -27.13 -2.10
N GLN A 189 -21.61 -25.92 -2.53
CA GLN A 189 -20.70 -25.06 -3.27
C GLN A 189 -19.45 -24.69 -2.47
N VAL A 190 -19.62 -24.36 -1.19
CA VAL A 190 -18.54 -24.02 -0.27
C VAL A 190 -17.61 -25.21 -0.05
N ASP A 191 -18.18 -26.39 0.19
CA ASP A 191 -17.44 -27.62 0.47
C ASP A 191 -16.65 -28.05 -0.78
N GLU A 192 -17.27 -28.03 -1.96
CA GLU A 192 -16.62 -28.35 -3.23
C GLU A 192 -15.52 -27.36 -3.59
N THR A 193 -15.73 -26.06 -3.36
CA THR A 193 -14.69 -25.04 -3.58
C THR A 193 -13.46 -25.36 -2.71
N SER A 194 -13.69 -25.67 -1.43
CA SER A 194 -12.62 -26.03 -0.50
C SER A 194 -11.90 -27.30 -0.90
N ARG A 195 -12.65 -28.34 -1.31
CA ARG A 195 -12.11 -29.61 -1.83
C ARG A 195 -11.21 -29.37 -3.04
N LEU A 196 -11.68 -28.63 -4.04
CA LEU A 196 -10.92 -28.32 -5.26
C LEU A 196 -9.64 -27.52 -4.96
N MET A 197 -9.70 -26.58 -4.02
CA MET A 197 -8.51 -25.82 -3.61
C MET A 197 -7.47 -26.71 -2.91
N ILE A 198 -7.90 -27.73 -2.17
CA ILE A 198 -7.00 -28.73 -1.57
C ILE A 198 -6.40 -29.64 -2.65
N GLU A 199 -7.22 -30.15 -3.58
CA GLU A 199 -6.76 -31.02 -4.68
C GLU A 199 -5.75 -30.33 -5.60
N GLU A 200 -5.94 -29.04 -5.86
CA GLU A 200 -4.98 -28.23 -6.63
C GLU A 200 -3.77 -27.78 -5.79
N ASN A 201 -3.66 -28.23 -4.54
CA ASN A 201 -2.58 -27.86 -3.63
C ASN A 201 -2.46 -26.35 -3.42
N ILE A 202 -3.59 -25.61 -3.41
CA ILE A 202 -3.66 -24.16 -3.09
C ILE A 202 -3.71 -23.96 -1.58
N MET A 203 -4.35 -24.89 -0.86
CA MET A 203 -4.46 -24.91 0.60
C MET A 203 -4.42 -26.35 1.12
N TYR A 204 -4.29 -26.51 2.43
CA TYR A 204 -4.29 -27.81 3.11
C TYR A 204 -5.11 -27.73 4.39
N ALA A 205 -5.68 -28.87 4.79
CA ALA A 205 -6.45 -29.00 6.02
C ALA A 205 -5.53 -29.00 7.26
N THR A 206 -6.03 -28.44 8.35
CA THR A 206 -5.40 -28.41 9.67
C THR A 206 -6.39 -28.90 10.71
N ALA A 207 -5.98 -29.10 11.97
CA ALA A 207 -6.87 -29.56 13.03
C ALA A 207 -8.10 -28.65 13.26
N ASN A 208 -8.01 -27.35 12.94
CA ASN A 208 -9.03 -26.35 13.22
C ASN A 208 -9.54 -25.61 11.96
N GLY A 209 -9.36 -26.17 10.76
CA GLY A 209 -9.76 -25.52 9.50
C GLY A 209 -8.71 -25.67 8.42
N TYR A 210 -8.30 -24.58 7.77
CA TYR A 210 -7.41 -24.62 6.60
C TYR A 210 -6.26 -23.61 6.65
N LYS A 211 -5.20 -23.88 5.89
CA LYS A 211 -4.12 -22.93 5.61
C LYS A 211 -3.73 -22.94 4.15
N PHE A 212 -3.36 -21.77 3.62
CA PHE A 212 -2.78 -21.70 2.28
C PHE A 212 -1.44 -22.43 2.24
N SER A 213 -1.14 -23.08 1.13
CA SER A 213 0.16 -23.72 0.92
C SER A 213 1.14 -22.73 0.28
N LEU A 214 2.44 -22.87 0.53
CA LEU A 214 3.48 -22.12 -0.20
C LEU A 214 3.83 -22.83 -1.51
N SER A 215 2.82 -23.08 -2.36
CA SER A 215 2.95 -23.83 -3.61
C SER A 215 2.88 -22.93 -4.86
N ILE A 216 3.35 -23.44 -6.01
CA ILE A 216 3.20 -22.75 -7.31
C ILE A 216 1.70 -22.54 -7.66
N PRO A 217 0.82 -23.56 -7.53
CA PRO A 217 -0.62 -23.37 -7.70
C PRO A 217 -1.22 -22.24 -6.85
N TYR A 218 -0.80 -22.13 -5.58
CA TYR A 218 -1.23 -21.06 -4.69
C TYR A 218 -0.85 -19.67 -5.23
N PHE A 219 0.41 -19.45 -5.61
CA PHE A 219 0.81 -18.15 -6.15
C PHE A 219 0.16 -17.85 -7.52
N LYS A 220 -0.16 -18.88 -8.32
CA LYS A 220 -0.96 -18.72 -9.55
C LYS A 220 -2.40 -18.28 -9.23
N TYR A 221 -3.01 -18.87 -8.20
CA TYR A 221 -4.31 -18.46 -7.68
C TYR A 221 -4.30 -16.99 -7.20
N VAL A 222 -3.31 -16.59 -6.37
CA VAL A 222 -3.15 -15.21 -5.90
C VAL A 222 -2.98 -14.23 -7.07
N LYS A 223 -2.18 -14.59 -8.09
CA LYS A 223 -1.98 -13.78 -9.28
C LYS A 223 -3.29 -13.55 -10.05
N ASN A 224 -4.06 -14.62 -10.28
CA ASN A 224 -5.34 -14.55 -10.99
C ASN A 224 -6.35 -13.70 -10.22
N ARG A 225 -6.41 -13.88 -8.89
CA ARG A 225 -7.22 -13.05 -8.00
C ARG A 225 -6.89 -11.56 -8.11
N ILE A 226 -5.61 -11.18 -8.05
CA ILE A 226 -5.18 -9.78 -8.21
C ILE A 226 -5.54 -9.24 -9.60
N LYS A 227 -5.35 -10.04 -10.66
CA LYS A 227 -5.66 -9.63 -12.04
C LYS A 227 -7.16 -9.40 -12.23
N GLY A 228 -7.99 -10.32 -11.75
CA GLY A 228 -9.45 -10.20 -11.81
C GLY A 228 -9.95 -9.01 -11.02
N TYR A 229 -9.43 -8.80 -9.82
CA TYR A 229 -9.75 -7.62 -9.00
C TYR A 229 -9.41 -6.31 -9.74
N LYS A 230 -8.23 -6.20 -10.35
CA LYS A 230 -7.85 -5.02 -11.16
C LYS A 230 -8.79 -4.80 -12.36
N ARG A 231 -9.27 -5.88 -12.99
CA ARG A 231 -10.21 -5.80 -14.12
C ARG A 231 -11.58 -5.30 -13.65
N ALA A 232 -12.11 -5.89 -12.58
CA ALA A 232 -13.34 -5.45 -11.92
C ALA A 232 -13.30 -3.96 -11.55
N MET A 233 -12.21 -3.55 -10.90
CA MET A 233 -11.95 -2.16 -10.51
C MET A 233 -12.08 -1.19 -11.68
N LYS A 234 -11.44 -1.50 -12.82
CA LYS A 234 -11.43 -0.63 -14.00
C LYS A 234 -12.84 -0.42 -14.54
N VAL A 235 -13.63 -1.47 -14.60
CA VAL A 235 -15.01 -1.43 -15.12
C VAL A 235 -15.94 -0.69 -14.18
N LEU A 236 -15.88 -0.99 -12.88
CA LEU A 236 -16.75 -0.35 -11.89
C LEU A 236 -16.49 1.16 -11.81
N ILE A 237 -15.23 1.60 -11.86
CA ILE A 237 -14.86 3.02 -11.90
C ILE A 237 -15.38 3.68 -13.18
N LEU A 238 -15.23 3.03 -14.33
CA LEU A 238 -15.70 3.56 -15.62
C LEU A 238 -17.23 3.71 -15.62
N ASN A 239 -17.97 2.74 -15.11
CA ASN A 239 -19.43 2.82 -15.04
C ASN A 239 -19.92 3.89 -14.06
N GLN A 240 -19.21 4.10 -12.95
CA GLN A 240 -19.49 5.23 -12.07
C GLN A 240 -19.26 6.57 -12.77
N GLN A 241 -18.24 6.68 -13.62
CA GLN A 241 -18.00 7.88 -14.45
C GLN A 241 -19.12 8.08 -15.49
N ILE A 242 -19.52 7.03 -16.21
CA ILE A 242 -20.58 7.09 -17.23
C ILE A 242 -21.94 7.46 -16.60
N LYS A 243 -22.27 6.92 -15.42
CA LYS A 243 -23.49 7.31 -14.68
C LYS A 243 -23.47 8.78 -14.25
N GLN A 244 -22.28 9.32 -13.93
CA GLN A 244 -22.07 10.73 -13.60
C GLN A 244 -22.18 11.64 -14.85
N GLU A 245 -21.77 11.18 -16.03
CA GLU A 245 -21.84 11.95 -17.28
C GLU A 245 -23.23 11.92 -17.95
N ASN A 246 -23.96 10.80 -17.89
CA ASN A 246 -25.27 10.64 -18.55
C ASN A 246 -26.46 11.19 -17.75
N SER A 247 -26.26 11.55 -16.49
CA SER A 247 -27.27 12.25 -15.71
C SER A 247 -27.03 13.74 -15.89
N ALA A 248 -27.91 14.45 -16.61
CA ALA A 248 -28.05 15.91 -16.58
C ALA A 248 -28.58 16.37 -15.19
N TYR A 249 -27.92 15.89 -14.16
CA TYR A 249 -28.22 16.05 -12.76
C TYR A 249 -27.10 16.89 -12.20
N GLN A 250 -27.41 18.15 -11.89
CA GLN A 250 -26.64 18.87 -10.90
C GLN A 250 -26.53 17.94 -9.69
N PRO A 251 -25.32 17.66 -9.18
CA PRO A 251 -25.19 16.76 -8.07
C PRO A 251 -26.06 17.33 -6.95
N LYS A 252 -27.10 16.61 -6.52
CA LYS A 252 -27.34 16.58 -5.09
C LYS A 252 -26.04 16.07 -4.53
N GLN A 253 -25.23 17.01 -4.03
CA GLN A 253 -24.07 16.73 -3.23
C GLN A 253 -24.50 15.65 -2.24
N GLN A 254 -24.03 14.42 -2.43
CA GLN A 254 -23.91 13.54 -1.28
C GLN A 254 -23.05 14.35 -0.30
N PRO A 255 -23.55 14.67 0.90
CA PRO A 255 -22.79 15.49 1.84
C PRO A 255 -21.40 14.87 1.96
N PHE A 256 -20.38 15.72 1.91
CA PHE A 256 -18.94 15.41 1.86
C PHE A 256 -18.49 14.19 2.71
N TYR A 257 -19.20 13.91 3.80
CA TYR A 257 -19.02 12.78 4.70
C TYR A 257 -19.66 11.45 4.29
N GLN A 258 -20.41 11.31 3.20
CA GLN A 258 -21.10 10.06 2.80
C GLN A 258 -20.34 9.20 1.77
N ASN A 259 -19.23 9.70 1.22
CA ASN A 259 -18.39 8.88 0.34
C ASN A 259 -17.57 7.90 1.20
N SER A 260 -17.83 6.59 1.06
CA SER A 260 -17.16 5.54 1.84
C SER A 260 -15.64 5.58 1.68
N GLU A 261 -15.13 6.03 0.53
CA GLU A 261 -13.70 6.23 0.31
C GLU A 261 -13.16 7.39 1.15
N VAL A 262 -13.85 8.55 1.14
CA VAL A 262 -13.48 9.73 1.94
C VAL A 262 -13.52 9.41 3.44
N GLN A 263 -14.55 8.67 3.89
CA GLN A 263 -14.64 8.19 5.26
C GLN A 263 -13.47 7.27 5.61
N ALA A 264 -13.09 6.33 4.74
CA ALA A 264 -11.99 5.41 4.99
C ALA A 264 -10.63 6.14 5.05
N ILE A 265 -10.38 7.11 4.16
CA ILE A 265 -9.17 7.93 4.22
C ILE A 265 -9.18 8.79 5.48
N SER A 266 -10.30 9.44 5.80
CA SER A 266 -10.45 10.26 7.01
C SER A 266 -10.18 9.44 8.27
N GLN A 267 -10.79 8.26 8.40
CA GLN A 267 -10.56 7.36 9.53
C GLN A 267 -9.09 6.99 9.68
N GLN A 268 -8.38 6.65 8.60
CA GLN A 268 -6.95 6.35 8.65
C GLN A 268 -6.04 7.55 8.94
N LEU A 269 -6.54 8.78 8.71
CA LEU A 269 -5.87 10.02 9.07
C LEU A 269 -6.11 10.38 10.54
N ASP A 270 -7.28 10.07 11.08
CA ASP A 270 -7.68 10.31 12.46
C ASP A 270 -7.18 9.22 13.43
N GLU A 271 -6.99 8.01 12.92
CA GLU A 271 -6.37 6.92 13.67
C GLU A 271 -4.95 7.31 14.06
N LYS A 272 -4.77 7.61 15.35
CA LYS A 272 -3.43 7.70 15.93
C LYS A 272 -2.72 6.38 15.68
N PRO A 273 -1.52 6.38 15.08
CA PRO A 273 -0.78 5.16 14.89
C PRO A 273 -0.54 4.52 16.26
N LYS A 274 -0.80 3.22 16.35
CA LYS A 274 -0.52 2.46 17.56
C LYS A 274 0.96 2.57 17.86
N GLU A 275 1.30 3.17 19.01
CA GLU A 275 2.68 3.28 19.44
C GLU A 275 3.27 1.88 19.57
N ALA A 276 4.39 1.63 18.89
CA ALA A 276 5.02 0.33 18.95
C ALA A 276 5.56 0.10 20.37
N THR A 277 5.34 -1.10 20.92
CA THR A 277 5.87 -1.43 22.23
C THR A 277 7.40 -1.40 22.21
N ARG A 278 8.03 -1.17 23.36
CA ARG A 278 9.50 -1.21 23.47
C ARG A 278 10.08 -2.51 22.91
N GLU A 279 9.42 -3.63 23.18
CA GLU A 279 9.81 -4.94 22.65
C GLU A 279 9.72 -5.00 21.12
N GLN A 280 8.65 -4.48 20.52
CA GLN A 280 8.50 -4.40 19.07
C GLN A 280 9.61 -3.53 18.45
N LYS A 281 9.90 -2.37 19.03
CA LYS A 281 10.98 -1.47 18.57
C LYS A 281 12.33 -2.19 18.58
N ILE A 282 12.66 -2.90 19.66
CA ILE A 282 13.91 -3.67 19.79
C ILE A 282 13.95 -4.80 18.75
N LYS A 283 12.87 -5.58 18.59
CA LYS A 283 12.80 -6.67 17.61
C LYS A 283 12.99 -6.14 16.19
N THR A 284 12.32 -5.05 15.83
CA THR A 284 12.47 -4.40 14.52
C THR A 284 13.90 -3.89 14.30
N PHE A 285 14.49 -3.23 15.29
CA PHE A 285 15.89 -2.76 15.21
C PHE A 285 16.87 -3.92 14.99
N LEU A 286 16.77 -5.00 15.77
CA LEU A 286 17.65 -6.15 15.65
C LEU A 286 17.47 -6.89 14.32
N PHE A 287 16.22 -7.18 13.95
CA PHE A 287 15.91 -7.86 12.68
C PHE A 287 16.39 -7.05 11.48
N SER A 288 16.12 -5.75 11.46
CA SER A 288 16.56 -4.87 10.38
C SER A 288 18.07 -4.70 10.33
N GLY A 289 18.75 -4.63 11.49
CA GLY A 289 20.21 -4.57 11.57
C GLY A 289 20.88 -5.83 11.02
N ILE A 290 20.35 -7.02 11.34
CA ILE A 290 20.83 -8.29 10.78
C ILE A 290 20.62 -8.31 9.26
N ALA A 291 19.43 -7.92 8.78
CA ALA A 291 19.14 -7.83 7.36
C ALA A 291 20.09 -6.86 6.63
N PHE A 292 20.41 -5.71 7.25
CA PHE A 292 21.36 -4.73 6.72
C PHE A 292 22.76 -5.35 6.57
N VAL A 293 23.28 -5.99 7.62
CA VAL A 293 24.61 -6.65 7.60
C VAL A 293 24.67 -7.72 6.50
N LEU A 294 23.65 -8.58 6.40
CA LEU A 294 23.61 -9.63 5.39
C LEU A 294 23.58 -9.05 3.98
N VAL A 295 22.72 -8.06 3.72
CA VAL A 295 22.60 -7.43 2.40
C VAL A 295 23.90 -6.75 2.00
N PHE A 296 24.48 -5.90 2.85
CA PHE A 296 25.71 -5.18 2.49
C PHE A 296 26.93 -6.10 2.41
N GLY A 297 26.99 -7.16 3.22
CA GLY A 297 28.00 -8.21 3.08
C GLY A 297 27.90 -8.97 1.75
N LEU A 298 26.68 -9.35 1.34
CA LEU A 298 26.43 -9.98 0.02
C LEU A 298 26.74 -9.04 -1.16
N LEU A 299 26.60 -7.73 -0.96
CA LEU A 299 26.95 -6.71 -1.96
C LEU A 299 28.46 -6.43 -2.03
N GLY A 300 29.28 -7.14 -1.26
CA GLY A 300 30.74 -7.09 -1.34
C GLY A 300 31.41 -6.09 -0.40
N ILE A 301 30.68 -5.50 0.56
CA ILE A 301 31.32 -4.72 1.63
C ILE A 301 32.06 -5.69 2.57
N PRO A 302 33.34 -5.46 2.89
CA PRO A 302 34.09 -6.34 3.77
C PRO A 302 33.41 -6.51 5.13
N TRP A 303 33.34 -7.75 5.61
CA TRP A 303 32.74 -8.08 6.90
C TRP A 303 33.43 -7.36 8.08
N SER A 304 34.71 -7.03 7.94
CA SER A 304 35.47 -6.24 8.92
C SER A 304 35.02 -4.77 8.99
N THR A 305 34.49 -4.21 7.89
CA THR A 305 34.07 -2.81 7.80
C THR A 305 32.61 -2.61 8.23
N LEU A 306 31.77 -3.65 8.13
CA LEU A 306 30.35 -3.57 8.48
C LEU A 306 30.07 -3.11 9.92
N PRO A 307 30.79 -3.60 10.96
CA PRO A 307 30.60 -3.11 12.33
C PRO A 307 30.87 -1.60 12.46
N LEU A 308 31.92 -1.10 11.81
CA LEU A 308 32.23 0.35 11.80
C LEU A 308 31.09 1.14 11.15
N LEU A 309 30.61 0.67 10.00
CA LEU A 309 29.50 1.31 9.28
C LEU A 309 28.23 1.36 10.13
N ILE A 310 27.91 0.28 10.85
CA ILE A 310 26.77 0.24 11.77
C ILE A 310 26.92 1.28 12.88
N VAL A 311 28.09 1.38 13.51
CA VAL A 311 28.32 2.37 14.57
C VAL A 311 28.15 3.79 14.03
N ILE A 312 28.72 4.09 12.86
CA ILE A 312 28.60 5.41 12.23
C ILE A 312 27.12 5.75 11.95
N LEU A 313 26.38 4.81 11.37
CA LEU A 313 24.95 5.00 11.09
C LEU A 313 24.13 5.14 12.36
N ILE A 314 24.42 4.38 13.42
CA ILE A 314 23.75 4.52 14.71
C ILE A 314 24.03 5.89 15.33
N VAL A 315 25.29 6.34 15.32
CA VAL A 315 25.65 7.68 15.83
C VAL A 315 24.90 8.77 15.08
N HIS A 316 24.81 8.65 13.74
CA HIS A 316 24.03 9.55 12.91
C HIS A 316 22.53 9.53 13.30
N GLU A 317 21.89 8.36 13.32
CA GLU A 317 20.46 8.28 13.65
C GLU A 317 20.14 8.65 15.10
N LEU A 318 21.08 8.44 16.03
CA LEU A 318 20.93 8.90 17.41
C LEU A 318 20.85 10.42 17.48
N GLY A 319 21.58 11.13 16.62
CA GLY A 319 21.47 12.58 16.47
C GLY A 319 20.04 13.01 16.12
N HIS A 320 19.48 12.43 15.06
CA HIS A 320 18.07 12.63 14.67
C HIS A 320 17.11 12.28 15.81
N TYR A 321 17.31 11.12 16.44
CA TYR A 321 16.48 10.62 17.54
C TYR A 321 16.46 11.56 18.74
N PHE A 322 17.62 12.04 19.20
CA PHE A 322 17.71 12.94 20.34
C PHE A 322 17.09 14.31 20.02
N ALA A 323 17.32 14.86 18.83
CA ALA A 323 16.69 16.10 18.41
C ALA A 323 15.16 15.97 18.33
N MET A 324 14.65 14.87 17.74
CA MET A 324 13.22 14.58 17.72
C MET A 324 12.63 14.47 19.14
N ARG A 325 13.31 13.77 20.05
CA ARG A 325 12.88 13.66 21.44
C ARG A 325 12.86 15.00 22.16
N TYR A 326 13.88 15.83 21.95
CA TYR A 326 13.97 17.17 22.51
C TYR A 326 12.81 18.06 22.06
N PHE A 327 12.43 18.00 20.78
CA PHE A 327 11.30 18.76 20.23
C PHE A 327 9.93 18.10 20.44
N GLY A 328 9.84 17.05 21.26
CA GLY A 328 8.57 16.44 21.65
C GLY A 328 7.91 15.56 20.58
N TYR A 329 8.69 14.97 19.66
CA TYR A 329 8.18 13.94 18.76
C TYR A 329 7.79 12.69 19.58
N GLN A 330 6.69 12.06 19.19
CA GLN A 330 6.16 10.83 19.75
C GLN A 330 6.57 9.62 18.89
N ASP A 331 6.44 8.42 19.46
CA ASP A 331 6.76 7.14 18.80
C ASP A 331 8.17 7.11 18.14
N THR A 332 9.15 7.78 18.74
CA THR A 332 10.50 7.84 18.17
C THR A 332 11.17 6.47 18.20
N SER A 333 11.74 6.03 17.08
CA SER A 333 12.44 4.75 16.95
C SER A 333 13.51 4.81 15.85
N ILE A 334 14.52 3.93 15.96
CA ILE A 334 15.58 3.75 14.96
C ILE A 334 15.43 2.34 14.39
N PHE A 335 15.60 2.21 13.08
CA PHE A 335 15.65 0.91 12.40
C PHE A 335 16.52 1.01 11.14
N PHE A 336 16.89 -0.13 10.58
CA PHE A 336 17.61 -0.19 9.33
C PHE A 336 16.68 -0.44 8.15
N ILE A 337 16.98 0.20 7.02
CA ILE A 337 16.33 -0.04 5.74
C ILE A 337 17.34 -0.80 4.88
N PRO A 338 17.06 -2.08 4.55
CA PRO A 338 17.91 -2.85 3.65
C PRO A 338 18.19 -2.07 2.36
N PHE A 339 19.43 -2.15 1.85
CA PHE A 339 19.91 -1.43 0.68
C PHE A 339 20.04 0.09 0.80
N PHE A 340 19.55 0.70 1.90
CA PHE A 340 19.58 2.15 2.08
C PHE A 340 20.54 2.57 3.21
N GLY A 341 20.27 2.15 4.45
CA GLY A 341 20.98 2.68 5.60
C GLY A 341 20.22 2.45 6.90
N ALA A 342 20.44 3.32 7.88
CA ALA A 342 19.57 3.45 9.04
C ALA A 342 18.58 4.60 8.82
N ALA A 343 17.52 4.63 9.61
CA ALA A 343 16.56 5.73 9.63
C ALA A 343 15.94 5.86 11.02
N ALA A 344 15.82 7.10 11.48
CA ALA A 344 15.04 7.47 12.64
C ALA A 344 13.63 7.93 12.21
N LYS A 345 12.60 7.36 12.83
CA LYS A 345 11.19 7.75 12.68
C LYS A 345 10.73 8.43 13.96
N GLY A 346 9.92 9.47 13.83
CA GLY A 346 9.13 10.07 14.90
C GLY A 346 7.93 10.79 14.33
N GLU A 347 6.91 11.02 15.16
CA GLU A 347 5.68 11.69 14.74
C GLU A 347 5.37 12.90 15.61
N LYS A 348 5.07 14.02 14.96
CA LYS A 348 4.65 15.27 15.59
C LYS A 348 3.64 15.96 14.69
N GLU A 349 2.53 16.40 15.27
CA GLU A 349 1.40 16.94 14.52
C GLU A 349 1.71 18.31 13.90
N HIS A 350 2.44 19.14 14.64
CA HIS A 350 2.91 20.45 14.20
C HIS A 350 4.42 20.53 14.36
N VAL A 351 5.14 20.56 13.25
CA VAL A 351 6.59 20.72 13.20
C VAL A 351 6.90 22.11 12.66
N THR A 352 7.69 22.88 13.38
CA THR A 352 8.14 24.18 12.86
C THR A 352 9.33 23.99 11.91
N PRO A 353 9.52 24.88 10.90
CA PRO A 353 10.67 24.78 10.00
C PRO A 353 12.03 24.79 10.71
N PHE A 354 12.13 25.50 11.85
CA PHE A 354 13.35 25.51 12.66
C PHE A 354 13.62 24.16 13.32
N GLU A 355 12.59 23.54 13.90
CA GLU A 355 12.72 22.20 14.49
C GLU A 355 13.15 21.18 13.44
N GLU A 356 12.52 21.19 12.25
CA GLU A 356 12.85 20.29 11.15
C GLU A 356 14.29 20.51 10.66
N TYR A 357 14.73 21.77 10.57
CA TYR A 357 16.11 22.14 10.23
C TYR A 357 17.13 21.59 11.25
N ILE A 358 16.89 21.77 12.55
CA ILE A 358 17.78 21.27 13.60
C ILE A 358 17.80 19.74 13.62
N VAL A 359 16.65 19.08 13.46
CA VAL A 359 16.60 17.62 13.36
C VAL A 359 17.49 17.14 12.21
N PHE A 360 17.34 17.69 11.00
CA PHE A 360 18.15 17.27 9.85
C PHE A 360 19.66 17.52 10.01
N LEU A 361 20.07 18.56 10.73
CA LEU A 361 21.48 18.78 11.06
C LEU A 361 21.97 17.87 12.20
N ALA A 362 21.10 17.49 13.13
CA ALA A 362 21.49 16.72 14.30
C ALA A 362 22.02 15.33 13.93
N GLY A 363 21.63 14.75 12.79
CA GLY A 363 22.21 13.49 12.32
C GLY A 363 23.65 13.61 11.83
N PRO A 364 23.96 14.46 10.82
CA PRO A 364 25.30 14.62 10.29
C PRO A 364 26.35 15.13 11.29
N LEU A 365 25.98 16.09 12.15
CA LEU A 365 26.96 16.85 12.94
C LEU A 365 27.77 16.02 13.95
N PRO A 366 27.16 15.15 14.79
CA PRO A 366 27.91 14.33 15.72
C PRO A 366 28.97 13.47 15.03
N GLY A 367 28.63 12.86 13.89
CA GLY A 367 29.58 12.03 13.14
C GLY A 367 30.73 12.83 12.52
N ILE A 368 30.47 14.05 12.04
CA ILE A 368 31.52 14.96 11.56
C ILE A 368 32.44 15.37 12.72
N ILE A 369 31.87 15.81 13.84
CA ILE A 369 32.63 16.26 15.02
C ILE A 369 33.52 15.13 15.56
N ILE A 370 32.98 13.92 15.71
CA ILE A 370 33.74 12.77 16.18
C ILE A 370 34.83 12.39 15.18
N GLY A 371 34.52 12.33 13.88
CA GLY A 371 35.49 11.96 12.86
C GLY A 371 36.65 12.96 12.74
N VAL A 372 36.34 14.27 12.75
CA VAL A 372 37.36 15.33 12.74
C VAL A 372 38.15 15.34 14.05
N GLY A 373 37.49 15.16 15.20
CA GLY A 373 38.15 15.08 16.50
C GLY A 373 39.15 13.92 16.58
N LEU A 374 38.77 12.74 16.06
CA LEU A 374 39.67 11.59 15.93
C LEU A 374 40.83 11.89 14.98
N TYR A 375 40.57 12.57 13.86
CA TYR A 375 41.63 13.00 12.95
C TYR A 375 42.65 13.92 13.63
N ILE A 376 42.19 14.93 14.37
CA ILE A 376 43.06 15.83 15.12
C ILE A 376 43.83 15.08 16.22
N ALA A 377 43.17 14.16 16.93
CA ALA A 377 43.81 13.36 17.97
C ALA A 377 44.94 12.47 17.42
N MET A 378 44.81 11.97 16.18
CA MET A 378 45.86 11.20 15.50
C MET A 378 47.11 12.04 15.18
N LEU A 379 46.99 13.36 14.98
CA LEU A 379 48.14 14.22 14.67
C LEU A 379 49.14 14.30 15.84
N GLY A 380 48.68 14.08 17.07
CA GLY A 380 49.51 14.17 18.28
C GLY A 380 49.83 12.81 18.94
N ASN A 381 49.38 11.69 18.36
CA ASN A 381 49.52 10.38 18.99
C ASN A 381 49.87 9.28 17.96
N PRO A 382 51.14 8.81 17.95
CA PRO A 382 51.60 7.77 17.01
C PRO A 382 50.82 6.45 17.12
N GLU A 383 50.39 6.05 18.32
CA GLU A 383 49.64 4.80 18.52
C GLU A 383 48.26 4.87 17.83
N LEU A 384 47.58 6.02 17.93
CA LEU A 384 46.32 6.25 17.21
C LEU A 384 46.54 6.33 15.70
N GLN A 385 47.68 6.89 15.28
CA GLN A 385 48.08 6.95 13.89
C GLN A 385 48.46 5.58 13.31
N GLU A 386 48.79 4.57 14.11
CA GLU A 386 49.02 3.21 13.59
C GLU A 386 47.72 2.39 13.53
N SER A 387 46.67 2.80 14.25
CA SER A 387 45.40 2.10 14.32
C SER A 387 44.57 2.23 13.04
N THR A 388 44.53 1.17 12.24
CA THR A 388 43.76 1.11 10.98
C THR A 388 42.26 1.34 11.18
N TRP A 389 41.66 0.76 12.23
CA TRP A 389 40.21 0.90 12.46
C TRP A 389 39.81 2.32 12.88
N ILE A 390 40.66 3.05 13.61
CA ILE A 390 40.41 4.45 13.99
C ILE A 390 40.44 5.34 12.76
N LYS A 391 41.42 5.14 11.87
CA LYS A 391 41.50 5.86 10.59
C LYS A 391 40.28 5.61 9.73
N GLU A 392 39.90 4.35 9.56
CA GLU A 392 38.72 3.96 8.77
C GLU A 392 37.45 4.56 9.36
N TYR A 393 37.27 4.48 10.68
CA TYR A 393 36.13 5.07 11.36
C TYR A 393 36.08 6.59 11.17
N ALA A 394 37.20 7.29 11.42
CA ALA A 394 37.28 8.75 11.27
C ALA A 394 36.94 9.18 9.84
N LEU A 395 37.55 8.52 8.84
CA LEU A 395 37.33 8.82 7.43
C LEU A 395 35.88 8.55 7.02
N PHE A 396 35.34 7.37 7.30
CA PHE A 396 33.97 7.02 6.93
C PHE A 396 32.93 7.83 7.69
N SER A 397 33.20 8.18 8.96
CA SER A 397 32.32 9.05 9.73
C SER A 397 32.23 10.42 9.09
N VAL A 398 33.34 11.05 8.72
CA VAL A 398 33.31 12.34 8.01
C VAL A 398 32.63 12.18 6.65
N LEU A 399 33.06 11.20 5.84
CA LEU A 399 32.57 11.00 4.47
C LEU A 399 31.05 10.78 4.42
N LEU A 400 30.52 9.83 5.21
CA LEU A 400 29.09 9.48 5.17
C LEU A 400 28.20 10.61 5.68
N ASN A 401 28.66 11.37 6.68
CA ASN A 401 27.89 12.49 7.21
C ASN A 401 27.94 13.69 6.25
N TYR A 402 29.07 13.97 5.59
CA TYR A 402 29.13 14.99 4.52
C TYR A 402 28.32 14.59 3.29
N LEU A 403 28.32 13.32 2.90
CA LEU A 403 27.43 12.82 1.85
C LEU A 403 25.96 13.11 2.21
N ASN A 404 25.56 12.87 3.46
CA ASN A 404 24.21 13.20 3.92
C ASN A 404 23.92 14.70 3.94
N LEU A 405 24.92 15.57 4.03
CA LEU A 405 24.77 17.02 3.88
C LEU A 405 24.69 17.49 2.42
N LEU A 406 24.88 16.64 1.42
CA LEU A 406 24.74 17.07 0.02
C LEU A 406 23.30 17.55 -0.26
N PRO A 407 23.12 18.58 -1.11
CA PRO A 407 21.80 19.11 -1.48
C PRO A 407 21.09 18.20 -2.50
N ILE A 408 20.90 16.93 -2.14
CA ILE A 408 20.33 15.87 -2.97
C ILE A 408 19.24 15.19 -2.16
N TYR A 409 17.98 15.28 -2.58
CA TYR A 409 16.91 14.52 -1.95
C TYR A 409 17.06 13.02 -2.27
N PRO A 410 16.92 12.10 -1.30
CA PRO A 410 16.36 12.25 0.06
C PRO A 410 17.41 12.37 1.19
N LEU A 411 18.65 12.78 0.90
CA LEU A 411 19.67 13.02 1.93
C LEU A 411 19.27 14.21 2.81
N ASP A 412 19.81 14.29 4.02
CA ASP A 412 19.42 15.30 5.01
C ASP A 412 19.65 16.74 4.53
N GLY A 413 20.75 17.01 3.83
CA GLY A 413 21.02 18.28 3.17
C GLY A 413 19.98 18.62 2.09
N GLY A 414 19.54 17.62 1.32
CA GLY A 414 18.42 17.77 0.39
C GLY A 414 17.11 18.11 1.11
N LYS A 415 16.83 17.49 2.26
CA LYS A 415 15.65 17.81 3.07
C LYS A 415 15.72 19.22 3.67
N ILE A 416 16.90 19.68 4.09
CA ILE A 416 17.15 21.06 4.55
C ILE A 416 16.83 22.06 3.43
N VAL A 417 17.36 21.84 2.23
CA VAL A 417 17.10 22.70 1.06
C VAL A 417 15.61 22.73 0.74
N GLN A 418 14.96 21.56 0.73
CA GLN A 418 13.53 21.46 0.44
C GLN A 418 12.67 22.19 1.49
N SER A 419 12.94 21.99 2.78
CA SER A 419 12.14 22.57 3.87
C SER A 419 12.29 24.09 3.97
N LEU A 420 13.49 24.62 3.72
CA LEU A 420 13.75 26.06 3.78
C LEU A 420 13.30 26.80 2.52
N LEU A 421 13.58 26.26 1.32
CA LEU A 421 13.34 26.99 0.06
C LEU A 421 12.03 26.65 -0.63
N PHE A 422 11.63 25.38 -0.60
CA PHE A 422 10.62 24.88 -1.52
C PHE A 422 9.30 24.51 -0.83
N THR A 423 9.17 24.59 0.49
CA THR A 423 7.94 24.26 1.25
C THR A 423 6.68 24.87 0.67
N ARG A 424 6.74 26.11 0.15
CA ARG A 424 5.59 26.81 -0.45
C ARG A 424 5.52 26.76 -1.98
N TYR A 425 6.42 26.00 -2.61
CA TYR A 425 6.50 25.85 -4.06
C TYR A 425 6.51 24.36 -4.42
N PRO A 426 5.36 23.66 -4.39
CA PRO A 426 5.29 22.21 -4.60
C PRO A 426 5.90 21.74 -5.93
N LYS A 427 5.72 22.52 -7.02
CA LYS A 427 6.38 22.23 -8.31
C LYS A 427 7.90 22.32 -8.20
N ALA A 428 8.44 23.32 -7.50
CA ALA A 428 9.88 23.46 -7.29
C ALA A 428 10.43 22.29 -6.45
N GLN A 429 9.70 21.82 -5.44
CA GLN A 429 10.07 20.59 -4.71
C GLN A 429 10.18 19.39 -5.65
N PHE A 430 9.20 19.22 -6.55
CA PHE A 430 9.22 18.13 -7.52
C PHE A 430 10.39 18.23 -8.51
N TYR A 431 10.68 19.42 -9.04
CA TYR A 431 11.83 19.61 -9.93
C TYR A 431 13.17 19.41 -9.20
N PHE A 432 13.28 19.82 -7.93
CA PHE A 432 14.44 19.53 -7.11
C PHE A 432 14.61 18.04 -6.83
N PHE A 433 13.50 17.32 -6.58
CA PHE A 433 13.50 15.86 -6.50
C PHE A 433 13.97 15.22 -7.81
N LEU A 434 13.49 15.68 -8.96
CA LEU A 434 13.88 15.17 -10.28
C LEU A 434 15.37 15.42 -10.57
N LEU A 435 15.86 16.61 -10.24
CA LEU A 435 17.28 16.95 -10.33
C LEU A 435 18.14 16.03 -9.44
N SER A 436 17.69 15.78 -8.21
CA SER A 436 18.35 14.87 -7.27
C SER A 436 18.42 13.43 -7.81
N PHE A 437 17.32 12.95 -8.40
CA PHE A 437 17.28 11.64 -9.08
C PHE A 437 18.30 11.57 -10.23
N VAL A 438 18.34 12.57 -11.11
CA VAL A 438 19.30 12.62 -12.23
C VAL A 438 20.74 12.62 -11.69
N LEU A 439 21.03 13.42 -10.67
CA LEU A 439 22.35 13.50 -10.08
C LEU A 439 22.80 12.18 -9.44
N ILE A 440 21.91 11.48 -8.73
CA ILE A 440 22.20 10.14 -8.17
C ILE A 440 22.53 9.13 -9.27
N ILE A 441 21.77 9.12 -10.37
CA ILE A 441 22.04 8.24 -11.52
C ILE A 441 23.38 8.58 -12.16
N LEU A 442 23.70 9.86 -12.34
CA LEU A 442 24.99 10.28 -12.87
C LEU A 442 26.15 9.86 -11.96
N ILE A 443 26.03 10.06 -10.64
CA ILE A 443 27.01 9.61 -9.65
C ILE A 443 27.17 8.09 -9.72
N ALA A 444 26.07 7.33 -9.83
CA ALA A 444 26.12 5.87 -9.96
C ALA A 444 26.92 5.42 -11.19
N ILE A 445 26.72 6.09 -12.33
CA ILE A 445 27.42 5.79 -13.59
C ILE A 445 28.90 6.14 -13.47
N VAL A 446 29.24 7.33 -12.98
CA VAL A 446 30.62 7.81 -12.84
C VAL A 446 31.41 6.92 -11.88
N LEU A 447 30.83 6.59 -10.73
CA LEU A 447 31.46 5.74 -9.71
C LEU A 447 31.35 4.25 -10.03
N LYS A 448 30.62 3.87 -11.11
CA LYS A 448 30.32 2.47 -11.47
C LYS A 448 29.76 1.66 -10.29
N SER A 449 28.98 2.31 -9.43
CA SER A 449 28.48 1.73 -8.18
C SER A 449 27.07 1.18 -8.36
N PRO A 450 26.88 -0.16 -8.34
CA PRO A 450 25.55 -0.75 -8.45
C PRO A 450 24.65 -0.41 -7.27
N LEU A 451 25.25 -0.20 -6.09
CA LEU A 451 24.53 0.22 -4.88
C LEU A 451 23.87 1.58 -5.10
N ILE A 452 24.61 2.60 -5.55
CA ILE A 452 24.05 3.94 -5.81
C ILE A 452 23.01 3.88 -6.95
N GLY A 453 23.25 3.03 -7.96
CA GLY A 453 22.28 2.80 -9.04
C GLY A 453 20.93 2.27 -8.52
N LEU A 454 20.96 1.39 -7.52
CA LEU A 454 19.74 0.89 -6.87
C LEU A 454 18.95 2.01 -6.17
N PHE A 455 19.61 2.96 -5.51
CA PHE A 455 18.94 4.14 -4.95
C PHE A 455 18.23 4.95 -6.05
N GLY A 456 18.91 5.17 -7.19
CA GLY A 456 18.31 5.83 -8.34
C GLY A 456 17.05 5.12 -8.83
N ILE A 457 17.07 3.79 -8.93
CA ILE A 457 15.89 2.99 -9.31
C ILE A 457 14.74 3.16 -8.31
N LEU A 458 15.01 3.17 -7.00
CA LEU A 458 13.98 3.40 -5.98
C LEU A 458 13.33 4.78 -6.13
N LEU A 459 14.13 5.82 -6.41
CA LEU A 459 13.63 7.17 -6.65
C LEU A 459 12.81 7.26 -7.95
N PHE A 460 13.18 6.52 -8.99
CA PHE A 460 12.43 6.46 -10.24
C PHE A 460 10.96 6.05 -10.00
N PHE A 461 10.72 5.03 -9.18
CA PHE A 461 9.36 4.61 -8.85
C PHE A 461 8.58 5.65 -8.02
N ALA A 462 9.28 6.55 -7.33
CA ALA A 462 8.67 7.62 -6.55
C ALA A 462 8.34 8.88 -7.40
N ILE A 463 8.83 8.99 -8.65
CA ILE A 463 8.59 10.16 -9.52
C ILE A 463 7.10 10.44 -9.70
N ASN A 464 6.32 9.44 -10.15
CA ASN A 464 4.90 9.64 -10.44
C ASN A 464 4.09 10.00 -9.19
N HIS A 465 4.43 9.39 -8.04
CA HIS A 465 3.80 9.71 -6.76
C HIS A 465 4.08 11.16 -6.36
N ASN A 466 5.35 11.58 -6.36
CA ASN A 466 5.73 12.94 -5.98
C ASN A 466 5.18 14.00 -6.95
N TYR A 467 5.12 13.70 -8.25
CA TYR A 467 4.50 14.58 -9.25
C TYR A 467 3.03 14.82 -8.93
N LYS A 468 2.24 13.75 -8.77
CA LYS A 468 0.80 13.86 -8.47
C LYS A 468 0.53 14.54 -7.11
N THR A 469 1.36 14.27 -6.10
CA THR A 469 1.25 14.94 -4.80
C THR A 469 1.57 16.44 -4.91
N SER A 470 2.57 16.82 -5.70
CA SER A 470 2.89 18.24 -5.93
C SER A 470 1.75 19.01 -6.60
N LEU A 471 1.06 18.38 -7.56
CA LEU A 471 -0.13 18.96 -8.20
C LEU A 471 -1.28 19.13 -7.20
N LEU A 472 -1.47 18.14 -6.32
CA LEU A 472 -2.51 18.15 -5.29
C LEU A 472 -2.29 19.32 -4.32
N ILE A 473 -1.07 19.45 -3.80
CA ILE A 473 -0.74 20.51 -2.84
C ILE A 473 -0.87 21.87 -3.52
N GLN A 474 -0.39 21.99 -4.77
CA GLN A 474 -0.46 23.25 -5.50
C GLN A 474 -1.90 23.70 -5.76
N SER A 475 -2.78 22.81 -6.21
CA SER A 475 -4.17 23.19 -6.49
C SER A 475 -4.88 23.66 -5.21
N ILE A 476 -4.61 23.02 -4.07
CA ILE A 476 -5.16 23.44 -2.78
C ILE A 476 -4.61 24.81 -2.35
N MET A 477 -3.29 25.03 -2.50
CA MET A 477 -2.65 26.29 -2.16
C MET A 477 -3.08 27.46 -3.05
N GLN A 478 -3.55 27.18 -4.28
CA GLN A 478 -4.11 28.20 -5.18
C GLN A 478 -5.55 28.57 -4.81
N GLU A 479 -6.31 27.65 -4.23
CA GLU A 479 -7.73 27.84 -3.90
C GLU A 479 -7.94 28.54 -2.54
N ALA A 480 -7.02 28.37 -1.58
CA ALA A 480 -6.98 29.20 -0.39
C ALA A 480 -5.63 29.18 0.31
N GLU A 481 -5.36 30.30 1.00
CA GLU A 481 -4.18 30.46 1.85
C GLU A 481 -4.32 29.70 3.18
N GLU A 482 -5.55 29.55 3.69
CA GLU A 482 -5.88 28.84 4.93
C GLU A 482 -7.21 28.09 4.82
N GLY A 483 -7.40 27.07 5.64
CA GLY A 483 -8.68 26.39 5.75
C GLY A 483 -8.56 24.95 6.26
N PRO A 484 -9.68 24.22 6.27
CA PRO A 484 -9.73 22.83 6.69
C PRO A 484 -8.95 21.95 5.68
N TRP A 485 -7.62 21.85 5.88
CA TRP A 485 -6.70 21.23 4.92
C TRP A 485 -7.05 19.78 4.64
N LYS A 486 -7.53 19.07 5.67
CA LYS A 486 -7.90 17.66 5.58
C LYS A 486 -9.07 17.48 4.63
N GLU A 487 -10.10 18.30 4.79
CA GLU A 487 -11.32 18.28 4.01
C GLU A 487 -11.00 18.57 2.53
N ARG A 488 -10.22 19.61 2.26
CA ARG A 488 -9.81 19.97 0.88
C ARG A 488 -8.97 18.89 0.21
N VAL A 489 -8.03 18.29 0.94
CA VAL A 489 -7.20 17.18 0.45
C VAL A 489 -8.08 15.99 0.08
N LEU A 490 -9.02 15.62 0.96
CA LEU A 490 -9.94 14.52 0.75
C LEU A 490 -10.88 14.78 -0.43
N GLU A 491 -11.38 16.01 -0.57
CA GLU A 491 -12.24 16.43 -1.67
C GLU A 491 -11.56 16.20 -3.01
N LYS A 492 -10.34 16.73 -3.18
CA LYS A 492 -9.60 16.60 -4.43
C LYS A 492 -9.21 15.17 -4.75
N LEU A 493 -8.73 14.41 -3.77
CA LEU A 493 -8.37 13.00 -3.94
C LEU A 493 -9.56 12.13 -4.34
N SER A 494 -10.77 12.52 -3.96
CA SER A 494 -12.00 11.81 -4.29
C SER A 494 -12.59 12.24 -5.64
N ASN A 495 -12.62 13.55 -5.91
CA ASN A 495 -13.40 14.11 -7.02
C ASN A 495 -12.58 14.31 -8.31
N GLU A 496 -11.26 14.56 -8.23
CA GLU A 496 -10.48 14.84 -9.43
C GLU A 496 -10.08 13.59 -10.21
N LYS A 497 -10.25 13.64 -11.54
CA LYS A 497 -9.99 12.53 -12.47
C LYS A 497 -8.56 11.96 -12.35
N ILE A 498 -7.56 12.81 -12.08
CA ILE A 498 -6.15 12.41 -11.98
C ILE A 498 -5.85 11.47 -10.80
N TYR A 499 -6.70 11.49 -9.76
CA TYR A 499 -6.56 10.66 -8.55
C TYR A 499 -7.52 9.47 -8.52
N LYS A 500 -8.59 9.46 -9.33
CA LYS A 500 -9.65 8.44 -9.30
C LYS A 500 -9.14 7.00 -9.45
N GLU A 501 -8.11 6.78 -10.27
CA GLU A 501 -7.51 5.44 -10.50
C GLU A 501 -6.43 5.04 -9.48
N ILE A 502 -6.10 5.90 -8.52
CA ILE A 502 -5.05 5.63 -7.53
C ILE A 502 -5.61 4.72 -6.43
N PRO A 503 -4.92 3.63 -6.04
CA PRO A 503 -5.34 2.79 -4.92
C PRO A 503 -5.47 3.57 -3.62
N LEU A 504 -6.43 3.17 -2.78
CA LEU A 504 -6.73 3.80 -1.49
C LEU A 504 -5.47 4.00 -0.61
N THR A 505 -4.59 3.00 -0.52
CA THR A 505 -3.34 3.07 0.26
C THR A 505 -2.36 4.13 -0.24
N LYS A 506 -2.33 4.38 -1.55
CA LYS A 506 -1.53 5.46 -2.12
C LYS A 506 -2.20 6.81 -1.90
N LYS A 507 -3.53 6.91 -2.03
CA LYS A 507 -4.28 8.12 -1.70
C LYS A 507 -4.08 8.53 -0.24
N THR A 508 -4.07 7.58 0.70
CA THR A 508 -3.87 7.86 2.13
C THR A 508 -2.44 8.32 2.40
N ALA A 509 -1.44 7.70 1.77
CA ALA A 509 -0.06 8.18 1.83
C ALA A 509 0.11 9.60 1.24
N MET A 510 -0.53 9.87 0.09
CA MET A 510 -0.56 11.21 -0.51
C MET A 510 -1.24 12.22 0.41
N ALA A 511 -2.36 11.85 1.03
CA ALA A 511 -3.09 12.72 1.96
C ALA A 511 -2.24 13.06 3.18
N LYS A 512 -1.57 12.07 3.80
CA LYS A 512 -0.64 12.30 4.92
C LYS A 512 0.50 13.25 4.53
N GLN A 513 1.12 13.02 3.37
CA GLN A 513 2.20 13.86 2.86
C GLN A 513 1.73 15.30 2.57
N ALA A 514 0.59 15.46 1.90
CA ALA A 514 -0.01 16.75 1.59
C ALA A 514 -0.38 17.51 2.87
N LEU A 515 -1.01 16.83 3.84
CA LEU A 515 -1.38 17.43 5.12
C LEU A 515 -0.17 17.87 5.93
N LYS A 516 0.92 17.08 5.93
CA LYS A 516 2.17 17.50 6.57
C LYS A 516 2.62 18.84 5.99
N ILE A 517 2.72 18.95 4.66
CA ILE A 517 3.22 20.16 3.98
C ILE A 517 2.28 21.35 4.16
N LEU A 518 0.97 21.15 4.02
CA LEU A 518 -0.04 22.21 4.16
C LEU A 518 -0.13 22.75 5.59
N ARG A 519 0.09 21.90 6.60
CA ARG A 519 0.09 22.29 8.02
C ARG A 519 1.41 22.92 8.47
N THR A 520 2.52 22.67 7.78
CA THR A 520 3.82 23.26 8.12
C THR A 520 3.81 24.77 7.90
N GLN A 521 4.23 25.56 8.89
CA GLN A 521 4.33 27.01 8.77
C GLN A 521 5.38 27.44 7.73
N LYS A 522 5.21 28.62 7.13
CA LYS A 522 6.22 29.17 6.21
C LYS A 522 7.50 29.50 7.02
N PRO A 523 8.70 29.10 6.56
CA PRO A 523 9.94 29.51 7.21
C PRO A 523 10.07 31.04 7.17
N SER A 524 10.53 31.64 8.27
CA SER A 524 10.80 33.08 8.30
C SER A 524 11.96 33.43 7.37
N TYR A 525 11.96 34.65 6.81
CA TYR A 525 13.06 35.11 5.94
C TYR A 525 14.41 35.05 6.64
N LEU A 526 14.44 35.37 7.94
CA LEU A 526 15.64 35.26 8.76
C LEU A 526 16.15 33.81 8.83
N LEU A 527 15.26 32.84 9.07
CA LEU A 527 15.61 31.43 9.11
C LEU A 527 16.09 30.93 7.74
N MET A 528 15.48 31.38 6.64
CA MET A 528 15.93 31.00 5.30
C MET A 528 17.35 31.53 5.04
N ILE A 529 17.61 32.81 5.33
CA ILE A 529 18.93 33.43 5.07
C ILE A 529 20.00 32.83 5.98
N LEU A 530 19.78 32.83 7.31
CA LEU A 530 20.76 32.31 8.26
C LEU A 530 20.93 30.81 8.15
N GLY A 531 19.84 30.06 7.99
CA GLY A 531 19.86 28.61 7.89
C GLY A 531 20.58 28.11 6.64
N ILE A 532 20.33 28.75 5.48
CA ILE A 532 21.04 28.42 4.24
C ILE A 532 22.49 28.92 4.29
N GLY A 533 22.73 30.12 4.83
CA GLY A 533 24.08 30.65 4.99
C GLY A 533 24.96 29.72 5.84
N PHE A 534 24.44 29.27 6.99
CA PHE A 534 25.11 28.29 7.84
C PHE A 534 25.31 26.95 7.12
N TYR A 535 24.27 26.43 6.45
CA TYR A 535 24.36 25.17 5.71
C TYR A 535 25.41 25.21 4.59
N ILE A 536 25.47 26.31 3.82
CA ILE A 536 26.51 26.52 2.79
C ILE A 536 27.90 26.58 3.43
N LEU A 537 28.04 27.32 4.54
CA LEU A 537 29.32 27.39 5.26
C LEU A 537 29.79 25.99 5.68
N MET A 538 28.90 25.14 6.20
CA MET A 538 29.24 23.76 6.57
C MET A 538 29.66 22.93 5.36
N LEU A 539 28.95 23.04 4.23
CA LEU A 539 29.31 22.33 3.00
C LEU A 539 30.67 22.77 2.44
N LEU A 540 31.03 24.04 2.60
CA LEU A 540 32.30 24.60 2.11
C LEU A 540 33.47 24.38 3.07
N LEU A 541 33.21 24.05 4.34
CA LEU A 541 34.23 23.89 5.38
C LEU A 541 35.40 22.97 4.96
N PRO A 542 35.19 21.81 4.30
CA PRO A 542 36.30 20.96 3.84
C PRO A 542 37.18 21.63 2.78
N PHE A 543 36.63 22.52 1.96
CA PHE A 543 37.34 23.20 0.89
C PHE A 543 38.07 24.46 1.36
N MET A 544 37.64 25.04 2.49
CA MET A 544 38.31 26.18 3.12
C MET A 544 39.63 25.78 3.80
N GLY A 545 39.84 24.48 4.08
CA GLY A 545 41.07 23.96 4.68
C GLY A 545 42.33 24.15 3.84
N ASN A 546 42.22 24.29 2.51
CA ASN A 546 43.36 24.64 1.64
C ASN A 546 43.84 26.10 1.81
N PHE A 547 43.21 26.89 2.69
CA PHE A 547 43.67 28.22 3.11
C PHE A 547 44.34 28.23 4.50
N ILE A 548 44.36 27.10 5.24
CA ILE A 548 44.89 27.03 6.62
C ILE A 548 45.80 25.79 6.86
N LEU A 549 45.99 24.92 5.86
CA LEU A 549 47.14 24.00 5.77
C LEU A 549 48.16 24.58 4.78
#